data_AF-A0A955ZB44-F1
#
_entry.id   AF-A0A955ZB44-F1
#
_cell.length_a   1.000
_cell.length_b   1.000
_cell.length_c   1.000
_cell.angle_alpha   90.00
_cell.angle_beta   90.00
_cell.angle_gamma   90.00
#
_symmetry.space_group_name_H-M   'P 1'
#
loop_
_entity.id
_entity.type
_entity.pdbx_description
1 polymer ?
#
loop_
_entity_poly.entity_id
_entity_poly.type
_entity_poly.pdbx_seq_one_letter_code
_entity_poly.pdbx_strand_id
1 'polypeptide(L)'
;MAIGQKSRVLGVGLALLALAACEGQTELFGEKAPGAVKLKPENGGAQVDGEDWSQVPVPPADGPKLAPIAMITPIYPKPDKKSDAIGYLRVGARIARSAEPVSKRDCPGGWYAVRPVGFVCVGPDATLKLDNPIAKAIQVEPNRSWPMPYRYAFMRSIAPNYLKIPSKAEQFQYEMRLERHLRNWKKLRERWDALDVGANDVPLDKDGYAIGKIPEHAQPMDQSERFGGDGHDEVPWWLKGERRIPNLSSFRAPPYAVIANRLKRHAGVALIGTFVAGPESQDRRFAITTDARLVPADKLKADSGSPFHGYSIRDEGLPVAFARKAGATWWDLKDGKLEHGERLGWREFIPLTGTVRAIQGVRMVEAKNGRWLRSSDLKTAAKPSKLPSWAKKGVKWIDISIVSQTMVLWEGERPVYATLVSTGRGGLGEPGKTLSTPRGTFRVYEKHVTTTMDSDVADHEFELRDVPWVMYFKGGYAIHGAYWHDDFGRVRSHGCVNVAPIDARFTFFWANPEVPEHWHAAYSSEALGQGTIVNIHP
;
A
#
# COMPACT_ATOMS: atom_id res chain seq x y z
N MET A 1 -17.64 23.61 66.16
CA MET A 1 -17.62 22.25 66.76
C MET A 1 -16.23 21.69 66.49
N ALA A 2 -15.32 21.67 67.46
CA ALA A 2 -15.22 20.71 68.58
C ALA A 2 -14.61 19.38 68.09
N ILE A 3 -13.29 19.18 68.26
CA ILE A 3 -12.60 18.43 69.35
C ILE A 3 -12.56 16.91 69.03
N GLY A 4 -11.38 16.29 68.80
CA GLY A 4 -10.55 15.59 69.81
C GLY A 4 -10.70 14.06 69.63
N GLN A 5 -9.86 13.10 70.07
CA GLN A 5 -8.52 12.96 70.69
C GLN A 5 -7.95 11.59 70.19
N LYS A 6 -6.63 11.33 70.03
CA LYS A 6 -5.68 10.69 71.01
C LYS A 6 -6.35 9.63 71.93
N SER A 7 -5.84 8.41 72.19
CA SER A 7 -4.47 7.93 72.49
C SER A 7 -4.47 6.36 72.61
N ARG A 8 -3.40 5.59 72.30
CA ARG A 8 -2.43 4.89 73.24
C ARG A 8 -3.05 3.89 74.28
N VAL A 9 -2.47 2.74 74.72
CA VAL A 9 -1.16 2.01 74.50
C VAL A 9 -1.12 0.64 75.26
N LEU A 10 -0.13 -0.25 74.96
CA LEU A 10 0.32 -1.49 75.70
C LEU A 10 -0.71 -2.67 75.76
N GLY A 11 -0.39 -3.96 75.94
CA GLY A 11 0.84 -4.77 76.18
C GLY A 11 0.40 -6.14 76.81
N VAL A 12 1.15 -7.23 77.00
CA VAL A 12 2.55 -7.71 76.74
C VAL A 12 2.52 -9.28 76.77
N GLY A 13 3.40 -10.03 76.07
CA GLY A 13 3.49 -11.50 76.22
C GLY A 13 4.68 -12.19 75.52
N LEU A 14 5.63 -12.72 76.30
CA LEU A 14 6.85 -13.40 75.84
C LEU A 14 6.67 -14.92 75.65
N ALA A 15 7.46 -15.51 74.74
CA ALA A 15 8.14 -16.79 74.98
C ALA A 15 9.39 -16.92 74.08
N LEU A 16 10.57 -17.07 74.69
CA LEU A 16 11.81 -17.44 74.00
C LEU A 16 11.94 -18.97 73.96
N LEU A 17 12.63 -19.48 72.94
CA LEU A 17 13.53 -20.63 73.07
C LEU A 17 14.72 -20.43 72.14
N ALA A 18 15.92 -20.67 72.67
CA ALA A 18 17.22 -20.50 72.01
C ALA A 18 18.13 -21.69 72.37
N LEU A 19 19.37 -21.68 71.85
CA LEU A 19 20.44 -22.70 71.90
C LEU A 19 20.43 -23.64 70.67
N ALA A 20 21.58 -23.96 70.05
CA ALA A 20 22.95 -23.44 70.23
C ALA A 20 23.74 -23.59 68.92
N ALA A 21 24.87 -22.87 68.82
CA ALA A 21 25.80 -22.94 67.69
C ALA A 21 26.88 -24.02 67.90
N CYS A 22 27.47 -24.49 66.79
CA CYS A 22 28.83 -25.05 66.75
C CYS A 22 29.52 -24.59 65.46
N GLU A 23 30.74 -24.08 65.60
CA GLU A 23 31.63 -23.75 64.48
C GLU A 23 32.35 -24.99 63.96
N GLY A 24 32.87 -24.93 62.72
CA GLY A 24 33.67 -26.00 62.14
C GLY A 24 34.24 -25.62 60.77
N GLN A 25 35.39 -24.94 60.76
CA GLN A 25 36.20 -24.80 59.54
C GLN A 25 37.03 -26.07 59.34
N THR A 26 37.00 -26.65 58.15
CA THR A 26 38.15 -27.38 57.60
C THR A 26 38.06 -27.34 56.08
N GLU A 27 39.01 -26.67 55.42
CA GLU A 27 39.29 -26.92 54.00
C GLU A 27 39.93 -28.30 53.83
N LEU A 28 39.93 -28.85 52.61
CA LEU A 28 41.11 -29.43 51.93
C LEU A 28 40.68 -30.19 50.66
N PHE A 29 41.21 -29.76 49.50
CA PHE A 29 41.28 -30.45 48.19
C PHE A 29 39.95 -30.99 47.56
N GLY A 30 39.60 -30.77 46.30
CA GLY A 30 40.29 -30.08 45.21
C GLY A 30 40.42 -30.97 43.96
N GLU A 31 39.48 -30.87 43.01
CA GLU A 31 39.78 -31.06 41.58
C GLU A 31 38.69 -30.47 40.68
N LYS A 32 39.06 -30.09 39.44
CA LYS A 32 38.22 -29.30 38.53
C LYS A 32 37.39 -30.18 37.59
N ALA A 33 36.12 -29.80 37.39
CA ALA A 33 35.39 -30.08 36.15
C ALA A 33 35.06 -28.74 35.45
N PRO A 34 35.44 -28.53 34.18
CA PRO A 34 35.24 -27.25 33.51
C PRO A 34 33.87 -27.13 32.84
N GLY A 35 33.32 -25.91 32.82
CA GLY A 35 32.54 -25.42 31.69
C GLY A 35 31.12 -25.96 31.49
N ALA A 36 30.20 -25.67 32.44
CA ALA A 36 28.78 -25.61 32.11
C ALA A 36 28.45 -24.27 31.42
N VAL A 37 28.86 -24.12 30.15
CA VAL A 37 28.33 -23.05 29.30
C VAL A 37 26.84 -23.31 29.12
N LYS A 38 25.98 -22.45 29.69
CA LYS A 38 24.55 -22.46 29.37
C LYS A 38 24.39 -22.12 27.90
N LEU A 39 24.20 -23.16 27.08
CA LEU A 39 23.83 -23.02 25.67
C LEU A 39 22.58 -22.13 25.58
N LYS A 40 22.65 -21.09 24.75
CA LYS A 40 21.46 -20.33 24.36
C LYS A 40 20.47 -21.29 23.70
N PRO A 41 19.15 -21.18 23.93
CA PRO A 41 18.20 -21.95 23.15
C PRO A 41 18.26 -21.47 21.69
N GLU A 42 18.79 -22.30 20.80
CA GLU A 42 19.00 -21.95 19.38
C GLU A 42 17.68 -21.78 18.59
N ASN A 43 16.53 -21.98 19.25
CA ASN A 43 15.19 -21.98 18.64
C ASN A 43 14.17 -21.07 19.36
N GLY A 44 14.57 -19.83 19.68
CA GLY A 44 13.63 -18.71 19.87
C GLY A 44 12.74 -18.69 21.12
N GLY A 45 12.85 -19.67 22.01
CA GLY A 45 12.23 -19.68 23.33
C GLY A 45 13.01 -18.86 24.36
N ALA A 46 13.13 -17.56 24.15
CA ALA A 46 13.72 -16.66 25.14
C ALA A 46 12.64 -16.14 26.09
N GLN A 47 12.63 -16.64 27.33
CA GLN A 47 11.92 -15.99 28.43
C GLN A 47 12.74 -14.74 28.79
N VAL A 48 12.23 -13.56 28.39
CA VAL A 48 12.96 -12.29 28.58
C VAL A 48 12.81 -11.84 30.03
N ASP A 49 13.85 -12.06 30.83
CA ASP A 49 13.96 -11.50 32.19
C ASP A 49 14.27 -9.99 32.10
N GLY A 50 13.23 -9.19 31.87
CA GLY A 50 13.30 -7.72 31.73
C GLY A 50 12.38 -7.20 30.61
N GLU A 51 12.06 -5.91 30.62
CA GLU A 51 11.23 -5.29 29.56
C GLU A 51 12.03 -4.92 28.28
N ASP A 52 13.26 -5.43 28.11
CA ASP A 52 14.07 -5.23 26.89
C ASP A 52 13.71 -6.25 25.80
N TRP A 53 12.62 -5.96 25.09
CA TRP A 53 12.13 -6.76 23.97
C TRP A 53 13.03 -6.71 22.72
N SER A 54 14.06 -5.85 22.68
CA SER A 54 14.99 -5.76 21.54
C SER A 54 15.92 -6.98 21.45
N GLN A 55 16.11 -7.72 22.54
CA GLN A 55 16.93 -8.94 22.60
C GLN A 55 16.23 -10.18 22.01
N VAL A 56 14.94 -10.09 21.67
CA VAL A 56 14.21 -11.23 21.11
C VAL A 56 14.74 -11.52 19.69
N PRO A 57 15.23 -12.76 19.42
CA PRO A 57 15.83 -13.06 18.13
C PRO A 57 14.81 -12.99 17.00
N VAL A 58 15.23 -12.45 15.85
CA VAL A 58 14.42 -12.44 14.62
C VAL A 58 14.11 -13.89 14.21
N PRO A 59 12.83 -14.27 14.06
CA PRO A 59 12.48 -15.66 13.73
C PRO A 59 13.08 -16.10 12.39
N PRO A 60 13.48 -17.37 12.21
CA PRO A 60 14.01 -17.88 10.94
C PRO A 60 12.96 -17.80 9.82
N ALA A 61 13.38 -17.57 8.58
CA ALA A 61 12.47 -17.28 7.45
C ALA A 61 11.60 -18.48 7.05
N ASP A 62 12.16 -19.68 7.13
CA ASP A 62 11.57 -21.00 6.97
C ASP A 62 10.85 -21.51 8.25
N GLY A 63 10.95 -20.75 9.35
CA GLY A 63 10.35 -21.10 10.63
C GLY A 63 8.81 -21.18 10.63
N PRO A 64 8.22 -21.62 11.76
CA PRO A 64 6.77 -21.74 11.92
C PRO A 64 6.03 -20.48 11.50
N LYS A 65 4.86 -20.65 10.87
CA LYS A 65 4.07 -19.54 10.35
C LYS A 65 2.93 -19.12 11.28
N LEU A 66 2.48 -17.90 11.09
CA LEU A 66 1.25 -17.32 11.63
C LEU A 66 0.46 -16.72 10.46
N ALA A 67 -0.86 -16.85 10.49
CA ALA A 67 -1.75 -16.26 9.49
C ALA A 67 -2.65 -15.19 10.15
N PRO A 68 -2.69 -13.94 9.65
CA PRO A 68 -3.76 -13.01 9.96
C PRO A 68 -5.11 -13.52 9.43
N ILE A 69 -6.17 -13.32 10.21
CA ILE A 69 -7.57 -13.66 9.90
C ILE A 69 -8.48 -12.44 9.92
N ALA A 70 -7.90 -11.24 9.89
CA ALA A 70 -8.59 -9.96 9.77
C ALA A 70 -7.94 -9.07 8.69
N MET A 71 -8.64 -8.03 8.24
CA MET A 71 -8.10 -7.06 7.26
C MET A 71 -6.93 -6.22 7.82
N ILE A 72 -6.88 -6.07 9.15
CA ILE A 72 -5.81 -5.40 9.90
C ILE A 72 -5.50 -6.28 11.11
N THR A 73 -4.28 -6.81 11.15
CA THR A 73 -3.72 -7.54 12.30
C THR A 73 -2.50 -6.73 12.78
N PRO A 74 -2.64 -5.90 13.82
CA PRO A 74 -1.59 -4.96 14.22
C PRO A 74 -0.32 -5.68 14.70
N ILE A 75 0.83 -5.09 14.37
CA ILE A 75 2.15 -5.52 14.81
C ILE A 75 2.67 -4.47 15.79
N TYR A 76 3.04 -4.91 16.98
CA TYR A 76 3.44 -4.03 18.08
C TYR A 76 4.96 -4.06 18.28
N PRO A 77 5.60 -2.96 18.74
CA PRO A 77 7.04 -2.91 19.00
C PRO A 77 7.42 -3.72 20.25
N LYS A 78 6.45 -4.03 21.12
CA LYS A 78 6.57 -4.88 22.32
C LYS A 78 5.28 -5.67 22.51
N PRO A 79 5.26 -6.77 23.29
CA PRO A 79 4.06 -7.59 23.54
C PRO A 79 3.08 -6.91 24.52
N ASP A 80 2.55 -5.74 24.12
CA ASP A 80 1.60 -4.91 24.86
C ASP A 80 0.64 -4.21 23.89
N LYS A 81 -0.67 -4.52 23.97
CA LYS A 81 -1.73 -3.95 23.12
C LYS A 81 -1.96 -2.46 23.35
N LYS A 82 -1.42 -1.89 24.44
CA LYS A 82 -1.51 -0.45 24.74
C LYS A 82 -0.40 0.37 24.08
N SER A 83 0.60 -0.28 23.48
CA SER A 83 1.60 0.40 22.67
C SER A 83 1.06 0.71 21.28
N ASP A 84 1.52 1.81 20.68
CA ASP A 84 1.21 2.11 19.29
C ASP A 84 1.79 1.02 18.38
N ALA A 85 1.01 0.57 17.40
CA ALA A 85 1.47 -0.39 16.41
C ALA A 85 2.58 0.24 15.54
N ILE A 86 3.47 -0.59 14.99
CA ILE A 86 4.51 -0.21 14.01
C ILE A 86 4.15 -0.61 12.57
N GLY A 87 3.03 -1.30 12.38
CA GLY A 87 2.53 -1.75 11.09
C GLY A 87 1.39 -2.76 11.27
N TYR A 88 0.96 -3.39 10.18
CA TYR A 88 0.00 -4.50 10.24
C TYR A 88 0.18 -5.55 9.15
N LEU A 89 -0.21 -6.78 9.49
CA LEU A 89 -0.46 -7.86 8.53
C LEU A 89 -1.92 -7.80 8.05
N ARG A 90 -2.18 -8.29 6.84
CA ARG A 90 -3.53 -8.45 6.29
C ARG A 90 -3.78 -9.91 5.95
N VAL A 91 -5.02 -10.37 6.14
CA VAL A 91 -5.51 -11.67 5.68
C VAL A 91 -5.02 -12.02 4.27
N GLY A 92 -4.62 -13.28 4.08
CA GLY A 92 -3.87 -13.75 2.90
C GLY A 92 -2.40 -14.04 3.20
N ALA A 93 -1.78 -13.26 4.09
CA ALA A 93 -0.36 -13.39 4.42
C ALA A 93 0.01 -14.64 5.25
N ARG A 94 1.27 -15.08 5.16
CA ARG A 94 1.83 -16.18 5.99
C ARG A 94 3.22 -15.83 6.52
N ILE A 95 3.26 -15.11 7.63
CA ILE A 95 4.52 -14.61 8.18
C ILE A 95 5.23 -15.64 9.06
N ALA A 96 6.57 -15.67 9.01
CA ALA A 96 7.39 -16.42 9.95
C ALA A 96 7.37 -15.77 11.35
N ARG A 97 7.30 -16.63 12.37
CA ARG A 97 7.18 -16.25 13.79
C ARG A 97 8.10 -17.09 14.69
N SER A 98 8.28 -16.66 15.94
CA SER A 98 8.92 -17.47 16.98
C SER A 98 8.21 -18.82 17.15
N ALA A 99 8.96 -19.88 17.47
CA ALA A 99 8.39 -21.23 17.65
C ALA A 99 7.40 -21.28 18.82
N GLU A 100 7.79 -20.68 19.94
CA GLU A 100 7.01 -20.51 21.16
C GLU A 100 6.58 -19.04 21.36
N PRO A 101 5.55 -18.77 22.18
CA PRO A 101 5.15 -17.40 22.51
C PRO A 101 6.14 -16.77 23.49
N VAL A 102 6.57 -15.54 23.21
CA VAL A 102 7.50 -14.78 24.06
C VAL A 102 6.85 -14.21 25.33
N SER A 103 5.51 -14.12 25.33
CA SER A 103 4.70 -13.64 26.45
C SER A 103 3.25 -14.10 26.29
N LYS A 104 2.49 -14.19 27.39
CA LYS A 104 1.02 -14.37 27.39
C LYS A 104 0.27 -13.21 28.05
N ARG A 105 0.97 -12.14 28.45
CA ARG A 105 0.40 -10.96 29.11
C ARG A 105 -0.68 -10.32 28.23
N ASP A 106 -1.90 -10.24 28.76
CA ASP A 106 -3.08 -9.66 28.08
C ASP A 106 -3.38 -10.25 26.68
N CYS A 107 -2.86 -11.46 26.41
CA CYS A 107 -2.99 -12.19 25.15
C CYS A 107 -3.06 -13.70 25.40
N PRO A 108 -4.27 -14.27 25.57
CA PRO A 108 -4.44 -15.69 25.90
C PRO A 108 -3.85 -16.68 24.88
N GLY A 109 -3.85 -16.33 23.59
CA GLY A 109 -3.23 -17.15 22.53
C GLY A 109 -1.70 -17.04 22.46
N GLY A 110 -1.11 -16.11 23.22
CA GLY A 110 0.32 -15.81 23.22
C GLY A 110 0.74 -14.75 22.21
N TRP A 111 1.73 -13.96 22.61
CA TRP A 111 2.49 -13.06 21.75
C TRP A 111 3.61 -13.81 21.07
N TYR A 112 3.71 -13.66 19.76
CA TYR A 112 4.81 -14.22 18.97
C TYR A 112 5.58 -13.09 18.33
N ALA A 113 6.91 -13.19 18.36
CA ALA A 113 7.75 -12.34 17.53
C ALA A 113 7.51 -12.70 16.06
N VAL A 114 7.49 -11.72 15.16
CA VAL A 114 7.32 -11.91 13.72
C VAL A 114 8.48 -11.29 12.96
N ARG A 115 8.78 -11.79 11.75
CA ARG A 115 9.82 -11.18 10.92
C ARG A 115 9.42 -9.79 10.39
N PRO A 116 10.37 -8.86 10.19
CA PRO A 116 11.73 -8.88 10.69
C PRO A 116 11.82 -8.40 12.16
N VAL A 117 10.77 -7.75 12.68
CA VAL A 117 10.74 -7.14 14.02
C VAL A 117 9.30 -7.07 14.55
N GLY A 118 9.13 -6.99 15.87
CA GLY A 118 7.84 -6.76 16.50
C GLY A 118 7.01 -8.01 16.76
N PHE A 119 5.81 -7.81 17.32
CA PHE A 119 5.04 -8.84 18.00
C PHE A 119 3.57 -8.83 17.58
N VAL A 120 3.01 -10.03 17.38
CA VAL A 120 1.58 -10.23 17.07
C VAL A 120 0.95 -11.09 18.17
N CYS A 121 -0.21 -10.66 18.67
CA CYS A 121 -1.02 -11.43 19.61
C CYS A 121 -1.91 -12.41 18.85
N VAL A 122 -1.78 -13.72 19.13
CA VAL A 122 -2.68 -14.76 18.60
C VAL A 122 -4.03 -14.69 19.31
N GLY A 123 -5.13 -14.71 18.55
CA GLY A 123 -6.46 -14.46 19.08
C GLY A 123 -7.46 -14.05 17.98
N PRO A 124 -8.23 -12.96 18.17
CA PRO A 124 -9.27 -12.54 17.22
C PRO A 124 -8.77 -12.31 15.79
N ASP A 125 -7.59 -11.70 15.64
CA ASP A 125 -7.09 -11.22 14.35
C ASP A 125 -5.99 -12.11 13.77
N ALA A 126 -5.48 -13.10 14.51
CA ALA A 126 -4.35 -13.94 14.12
C ALA A 126 -4.45 -15.39 14.62
N THR A 127 -4.06 -16.35 13.79
CA THR A 127 -4.09 -17.79 14.08
C THR A 127 -2.75 -18.49 13.79
N LEU A 128 -2.45 -19.51 14.57
CA LEU A 128 -1.37 -20.48 14.28
C LEU A 128 -1.86 -21.67 13.43
N LYS A 129 -3.18 -21.91 13.44
CA LYS A 129 -3.84 -22.95 12.65
C LYS A 129 -4.02 -22.46 11.21
N LEU A 130 -3.14 -22.90 10.31
CA LEU A 130 -3.15 -22.50 8.89
C LEU A 130 -4.34 -23.10 8.11
N ASP A 131 -4.97 -24.14 8.66
CA ASP A 131 -6.21 -24.76 8.20
C ASP A 131 -7.48 -24.02 8.67
N ASN A 132 -7.34 -22.95 9.47
CA ASN A 132 -8.44 -22.07 9.88
C ASN A 132 -9.26 -21.63 8.64
N PRO A 133 -10.61 -21.64 8.70
CA PRO A 133 -11.45 -21.35 7.54
C PRO A 133 -11.11 -20.07 6.78
N ILE A 134 -10.71 -18.99 7.47
CA ILE A 134 -10.34 -17.71 6.85
C ILE A 134 -8.96 -17.83 6.18
N ALA A 135 -7.95 -18.32 6.91
CA ALA A 135 -6.57 -18.48 6.41
C ALA A 135 -6.46 -19.51 5.25
N LYS A 136 -7.41 -20.45 5.18
CA LYS A 136 -7.53 -21.42 4.08
C LYS A 136 -8.38 -20.90 2.91
N ALA A 137 -9.31 -19.98 3.15
CA ALA A 137 -10.15 -19.38 2.11
C ALA A 137 -9.43 -18.26 1.34
N ILE A 138 -8.67 -17.42 2.04
CA ILE A 138 -7.93 -16.30 1.46
C ILE A 138 -6.44 -16.59 1.60
N GLN A 139 -5.79 -16.84 0.46
CA GLN A 139 -4.37 -17.21 0.40
C GLN A 139 -3.53 -16.26 -0.48
N VAL A 140 -4.14 -15.17 -0.97
CA VAL A 140 -3.56 -14.26 -1.95
C VAL A 140 -3.03 -13.00 -1.25
N GLU A 141 -1.71 -12.82 -1.31
CA GLU A 141 -1.03 -11.58 -0.94
C GLU A 141 -0.98 -10.60 -2.13
N PRO A 142 -0.84 -9.28 -1.89
CA PRO A 142 -0.59 -8.33 -2.97
C PRO A 142 0.73 -8.66 -3.69
N ASN A 143 0.72 -8.75 -5.01
CA ASN A 143 1.93 -8.98 -5.79
C ASN A 143 2.84 -7.74 -5.79
N ARG A 144 3.94 -7.82 -5.03
CA ARG A 144 4.86 -6.71 -4.79
C ARG A 144 5.80 -6.40 -5.95
N SER A 145 5.89 -7.27 -6.96
CA SER A 145 6.62 -6.97 -8.20
C SER A 145 5.80 -6.13 -9.19
N TRP A 146 4.48 -6.09 -9.05
CA TRP A 146 3.58 -5.47 -10.02
C TRP A 146 3.19 -4.03 -9.68
N PRO A 147 3.23 -3.09 -10.64
CA PRO A 147 2.66 -1.73 -10.51
C PRO A 147 1.22 -1.70 -9.98
N MET A 148 0.40 -2.69 -10.37
CA MET A 148 -0.93 -2.96 -9.81
C MET A 148 -0.84 -4.24 -8.97
N PRO A 149 -0.85 -4.17 -7.63
CA PRO A 149 -0.56 -5.31 -6.75
C PRO A 149 -1.65 -6.37 -6.69
N TYR A 150 -2.84 -6.08 -7.22
CA TYR A 150 -3.93 -7.01 -7.43
C TYR A 150 -4.44 -6.86 -8.87
N ARG A 151 -5.39 -7.70 -9.29
CA ARG A 151 -6.24 -7.34 -10.42
C ARG A 151 -7.26 -6.31 -9.96
N TYR A 152 -7.53 -5.30 -10.79
CA TYR A 152 -8.48 -4.24 -10.48
C TYR A 152 -9.63 -4.21 -11.48
N ALA A 153 -10.77 -3.69 -11.03
CA ALA A 153 -11.90 -3.46 -11.91
C ALA A 153 -12.75 -2.27 -11.44
N PHE A 154 -13.48 -1.67 -12.39
CA PHE A 154 -14.48 -0.64 -12.15
C PHE A 154 -15.90 -1.14 -12.39
N MET A 155 -16.82 -0.66 -11.55
CA MET A 155 -18.24 -0.93 -11.71
C MET A 155 -18.82 -0.24 -12.96
N ARG A 156 -19.21 -1.00 -13.99
CA ARG A 156 -19.93 -0.49 -15.18
C ARG A 156 -21.31 0.05 -14.83
N SER A 157 -21.95 -0.58 -13.85
CA SER A 157 -23.28 -0.31 -13.33
C SER A 157 -23.33 -0.64 -11.83
N ILE A 158 -24.36 -0.16 -11.12
CA ILE A 158 -24.53 -0.46 -9.70
C ILE A 158 -24.67 -1.97 -9.49
N ALA A 159 -23.86 -2.53 -8.60
CA ALA A 159 -23.94 -3.93 -8.23
C ALA A 159 -24.17 -4.14 -6.73
N PRO A 160 -24.91 -5.20 -6.34
CA PRO A 160 -24.81 -5.76 -5.00
C PRO A 160 -23.40 -6.26 -4.71
N ASN A 161 -22.97 -6.12 -3.46
CA ASN A 161 -21.74 -6.68 -2.92
C ASN A 161 -22.11 -7.91 -2.08
N TYR A 162 -22.07 -9.10 -2.65
CA TYR A 162 -22.69 -10.29 -2.06
C TYR A 162 -21.88 -10.92 -0.93
N LEU A 163 -22.60 -11.49 0.05
CA LEU A 163 -22.07 -12.16 1.25
C LEU A 163 -21.92 -13.68 1.09
N LYS A 164 -22.59 -14.25 0.09
CA LYS A 164 -22.64 -15.67 -0.30
C LYS A 164 -22.92 -15.74 -1.81
N ILE A 165 -22.84 -16.93 -2.42
CA ILE A 165 -23.34 -17.11 -3.78
C ILE A 165 -24.86 -16.84 -3.78
N PRO A 166 -25.38 -15.92 -4.62
CA PRO A 166 -26.79 -15.58 -4.63
C PRO A 166 -27.58 -16.50 -5.56
N SER A 167 -28.72 -17.00 -5.09
CA SER A 167 -29.65 -17.74 -5.94
C SER A 167 -30.21 -16.85 -7.06
N LYS A 168 -30.75 -17.45 -8.12
CA LYS A 168 -31.45 -16.74 -9.20
C LYS A 168 -32.49 -15.75 -8.65
N ALA A 169 -33.31 -16.16 -7.68
CA ALA A 169 -34.32 -15.30 -7.06
C ALA A 169 -33.69 -14.10 -6.32
N GLU A 170 -32.63 -14.33 -5.55
CA GLU A 170 -31.89 -13.27 -4.86
C GLU A 170 -31.24 -12.30 -5.86
N GLN A 171 -30.71 -12.80 -6.99
CA GLN A 171 -30.18 -11.95 -8.06
C GLN A 171 -31.27 -11.05 -8.66
N PHE A 172 -32.46 -11.57 -8.96
CA PHE A 172 -33.58 -10.73 -9.44
C PHE A 172 -34.09 -9.73 -8.39
N GLN A 173 -34.08 -10.10 -7.10
CA GLN A 173 -34.45 -9.20 -6.00
C GLN A 173 -33.45 -8.05 -5.83
N TYR A 174 -32.14 -8.34 -5.87
CA TYR A 174 -31.10 -7.36 -5.59
C TYR A 174 -30.55 -6.63 -6.83
N GLU A 175 -30.74 -7.14 -8.05
CA GLU A 175 -30.19 -6.53 -9.28
C GLU A 175 -31.28 -5.94 -10.19
N MET A 176 -31.45 -4.62 -10.09
CA MET A 176 -32.39 -3.88 -10.93
C MET A 176 -32.18 -4.16 -12.42
N ARG A 177 -33.26 -4.56 -13.11
CA ARG A 177 -33.30 -4.81 -14.56
C ARG A 177 -32.26 -5.84 -15.05
N LEU A 178 -31.89 -6.82 -14.20
CA LEU A 178 -30.87 -7.84 -14.47
C LEU A 178 -31.01 -8.49 -15.86
N GLU A 179 -32.21 -8.91 -16.23
CA GLU A 179 -32.52 -9.49 -17.53
C GLU A 179 -32.08 -8.63 -18.73
N ARG A 180 -32.37 -7.32 -18.67
CA ARG A 180 -31.98 -6.35 -19.70
C ARG A 180 -30.46 -6.16 -19.70
N HIS A 181 -29.84 -6.15 -18.51
CA HIS A 181 -28.38 -6.06 -18.37
C HIS A 181 -27.69 -7.26 -19.01
N LEU A 182 -28.09 -8.50 -18.68
CA LEU A 182 -27.50 -9.72 -19.24
C LEU A 182 -27.69 -9.82 -20.76
N ARG A 183 -28.87 -9.47 -21.30
CA ARG A 183 -29.11 -9.40 -22.74
C ARG A 183 -28.20 -8.38 -23.44
N ASN A 184 -27.93 -7.24 -22.82
CA ASN A 184 -27.03 -6.22 -23.37
C ASN A 184 -25.56 -6.65 -23.25
N TRP A 185 -25.14 -7.18 -22.11
CA TRP A 185 -23.77 -7.67 -21.89
C TRP A 185 -23.41 -8.78 -22.89
N LYS A 186 -24.28 -9.77 -23.10
CA LYS A 186 -24.06 -10.85 -24.09
C LYS A 186 -23.81 -10.31 -25.52
N LYS A 187 -24.40 -9.17 -25.88
CA LYS A 187 -24.22 -8.51 -27.20
C LYS A 187 -23.00 -7.58 -27.28
N LEU A 188 -22.49 -7.08 -26.16
CA LEU A 188 -21.53 -5.98 -26.13
C LEU A 188 -20.21 -6.31 -25.42
N ARG A 189 -20.12 -7.47 -24.75
CA ARG A 189 -18.96 -7.89 -23.94
C ARG A 189 -17.61 -7.79 -24.64
N GLU A 190 -17.51 -8.10 -25.94
CA GLU A 190 -16.23 -8.03 -26.66
C GLU A 190 -15.69 -6.59 -26.73
N ARG A 191 -16.54 -5.62 -27.06
CA ARG A 191 -16.20 -4.20 -27.03
C ARG A 191 -16.05 -3.66 -25.60
N TRP A 192 -16.86 -4.16 -24.68
CA TRP A 192 -16.90 -3.68 -23.31
C TRP A 192 -15.71 -4.15 -22.47
N ASP A 193 -15.30 -5.39 -22.65
CA ASP A 193 -14.19 -6.07 -21.99
C ASP A 193 -12.88 -5.97 -22.81
N ALA A 194 -12.82 -5.10 -23.82
CA ALA A 194 -11.57 -4.77 -24.48
C ALA A 194 -10.55 -4.25 -23.45
N LEU A 195 -9.33 -4.76 -23.52
CA LEU A 195 -8.23 -4.40 -22.62
C LEU A 195 -7.39 -3.30 -23.26
N ASP A 196 -7.12 -2.27 -22.47
CA ASP A 196 -6.21 -1.18 -22.81
C ASP A 196 -4.82 -1.50 -22.21
N VAL A 197 -3.73 -1.10 -22.88
CA VAL A 197 -2.36 -1.24 -22.35
C VAL A 197 -2.28 -0.51 -21.02
N GLY A 198 -1.79 -1.17 -19.98
CA GLY A 198 -1.66 -0.58 -18.67
C GLY A 198 -0.38 -0.89 -17.92
N ALA A 199 -0.39 -0.55 -16.64
CA ALA A 199 0.80 -0.48 -15.81
C ALA A 199 1.57 -1.80 -15.71
N ASN A 200 0.86 -2.94 -15.64
CA ASN A 200 1.47 -4.27 -15.54
C ASN A 200 1.94 -4.83 -16.90
N ASP A 201 1.60 -4.20 -18.03
CA ASP A 201 2.11 -4.61 -19.35
C ASP A 201 3.52 -4.03 -19.61
N VAL A 202 3.91 -2.97 -18.90
CA VAL A 202 5.21 -2.31 -19.04
C VAL A 202 6.29 -3.14 -18.34
N PRO A 203 7.35 -3.60 -19.05
CA PRO A 203 8.44 -4.35 -18.43
C PRO A 203 9.19 -3.49 -17.41
N LEU A 204 9.57 -4.09 -16.28
CA LEU A 204 10.41 -3.48 -15.25
C LEU A 204 11.76 -4.20 -15.15
N ASP A 205 12.81 -3.47 -14.81
CA ASP A 205 14.09 -4.06 -14.41
C ASP A 205 14.10 -4.57 -12.95
N LYS A 206 15.24 -5.12 -12.53
CA LYS A 206 15.47 -5.64 -11.18
C LYS A 206 15.31 -4.60 -10.06
N ASP A 207 15.57 -3.32 -10.37
CA ASP A 207 15.53 -2.21 -9.42
C ASP A 207 14.14 -1.52 -9.44
N GLY A 208 13.26 -1.97 -10.35
CA GLY A 208 11.87 -1.55 -10.47
C GLY A 208 11.64 -0.39 -11.42
N TYR A 209 12.63 0.03 -12.21
CA TYR A 209 12.46 1.03 -13.27
C TYR A 209 11.74 0.42 -14.47
N ALA A 210 10.87 1.19 -15.11
CA ALA A 210 10.32 0.82 -16.41
C ALA A 210 11.41 0.82 -17.50
N ILE A 211 11.40 -0.18 -18.36
CA ILE A 211 12.38 -0.34 -19.44
C ILE A 211 11.72 -0.53 -20.81
N GLY A 212 12.38 0.00 -21.84
CA GLY A 212 11.87 -0.05 -23.21
C GLY A 212 10.78 0.99 -23.49
N LYS A 213 9.99 0.76 -24.54
CA LYS A 213 8.81 1.57 -24.87
C LYS A 213 7.56 0.93 -24.25
N ILE A 214 6.55 1.74 -23.98
CA ILE A 214 5.20 1.24 -23.66
C ILE A 214 4.74 0.32 -24.80
N PRO A 215 4.25 -0.91 -24.52
CA PRO A 215 3.75 -1.82 -25.54
C PRO A 215 2.60 -1.22 -26.37
N GLU A 216 2.48 -1.62 -27.63
CA GLU A 216 1.38 -1.17 -28.50
C GLU A 216 0.04 -1.85 -28.17
N HIS A 217 0.09 -3.05 -27.58
CA HIS A 217 -1.07 -3.89 -27.25
C HIS A 217 -0.95 -4.47 -25.84
N ALA A 218 -2.07 -4.57 -25.13
CA ALA A 218 -2.13 -5.16 -23.80
C ALA A 218 -1.84 -6.67 -23.87
N GLN A 219 -1.32 -7.25 -22.80
CA GLN A 219 -1.18 -8.71 -22.72
C GLN A 219 -2.56 -9.37 -22.82
N PRO A 220 -2.77 -10.32 -23.75
CA PRO A 220 -4.01 -11.08 -23.81
C PRO A 220 -4.24 -11.81 -22.50
N MET A 221 -5.40 -11.58 -21.88
CA MET A 221 -5.83 -12.29 -20.68
C MET A 221 -7.23 -12.86 -20.89
N ASP A 222 -7.51 -14.03 -20.33
CA ASP A 222 -8.86 -14.60 -20.30
C ASP A 222 -9.76 -13.96 -19.22
N GLN A 223 -10.99 -14.46 -19.05
CA GLN A 223 -11.92 -13.92 -18.06
C GLN A 223 -11.61 -14.37 -16.60
N SER A 224 -10.81 -15.40 -16.40
CA SER A 224 -10.33 -15.82 -15.09
C SER A 224 -9.19 -14.89 -14.64
N GLU A 225 -8.15 -14.76 -15.46
CA GLU A 225 -6.95 -13.96 -15.19
C GLU A 225 -7.24 -12.48 -14.95
N ARG A 226 -8.18 -11.90 -15.73
CA ARG A 226 -8.64 -10.50 -15.59
C ARG A 226 -9.20 -10.17 -14.22
N PHE A 227 -9.80 -11.14 -13.55
CA PHE A 227 -10.44 -10.97 -12.24
C PHE A 227 -9.68 -11.69 -11.11
N GLY A 228 -8.43 -12.07 -11.36
CA GLY A 228 -7.50 -12.61 -10.36
C GLY A 228 -7.64 -14.11 -10.12
N GLY A 229 -8.34 -14.84 -11.00
CA GLY A 229 -8.35 -16.29 -11.02
C GLY A 229 -7.07 -16.88 -11.63
N ASP A 230 -6.93 -18.19 -11.50
CA ASP A 230 -5.82 -19.04 -11.96
C ASP A 230 -6.21 -19.94 -13.14
N GLY A 231 -7.37 -19.69 -13.76
CA GLY A 231 -7.97 -20.55 -14.79
C GLY A 231 -8.88 -21.64 -14.21
N HIS A 232 -8.79 -21.97 -12.92
CA HIS A 232 -9.65 -22.95 -12.26
C HIS A 232 -10.93 -22.28 -11.75
N ASP A 233 -11.86 -22.00 -12.68
CA ASP A 233 -13.13 -21.30 -12.43
C ASP A 233 -14.15 -22.06 -11.53
N GLU A 234 -13.72 -23.06 -10.77
CA GLU A 234 -14.56 -23.78 -9.81
C GLU A 234 -15.05 -22.89 -8.66
N VAL A 235 -16.27 -23.15 -8.18
CA VAL A 235 -16.77 -22.57 -6.93
C VAL A 235 -15.80 -22.90 -5.76
N PRO A 236 -15.24 -21.91 -5.05
CA PRO A 236 -14.33 -22.18 -3.93
C PRO A 236 -14.96 -23.03 -2.82
N TRP A 237 -14.17 -23.89 -2.18
CA TRP A 237 -14.65 -24.86 -1.15
C TRP A 237 -15.44 -24.23 0.01
N TRP A 238 -15.16 -22.96 0.31
CA TRP A 238 -15.76 -22.14 1.36
C TRP A 238 -17.05 -21.42 0.93
N LEU A 239 -17.41 -21.55 -0.35
CA LEU A 239 -18.66 -21.10 -0.97
C LEU A 239 -19.53 -22.26 -1.51
N LYS A 240 -19.03 -23.50 -1.52
CA LYS A 240 -19.82 -24.69 -1.93
C LYS A 240 -20.95 -24.94 -0.89
N GLY A 241 -22.20 -24.98 -1.35
CA GLY A 241 -23.39 -25.16 -0.50
C GLY A 241 -23.72 -23.89 0.29
N GLU A 242 -24.14 -24.04 1.55
CA GLU A 242 -24.44 -22.91 2.45
C GLU A 242 -23.21 -22.32 3.17
N ARG A 243 -22.01 -22.74 2.77
CA ARG A 243 -20.76 -22.31 3.40
C ARG A 243 -20.49 -20.83 3.14
N ARG A 244 -19.93 -20.18 4.16
CA ARG A 244 -19.42 -18.80 4.13
C ARG A 244 -18.34 -18.64 5.20
N ILE A 245 -17.37 -17.75 4.95
CA ILE A 245 -16.47 -17.28 6.02
C ILE A 245 -17.10 -16.09 6.77
N PRO A 246 -16.64 -15.78 7.99
CA PRO A 246 -17.05 -14.57 8.71
C PRO A 246 -16.80 -13.30 7.90
N ASN A 247 -17.54 -12.24 8.24
CA ASN A 247 -17.31 -10.91 7.68
C ASN A 247 -15.97 -10.35 8.16
N LEU A 248 -15.05 -10.08 7.22
CA LEU A 248 -13.75 -9.46 7.49
C LEU A 248 -13.78 -7.91 7.32
N SER A 249 -14.84 -7.40 6.71
CA SER A 249 -15.06 -5.98 6.44
C SER A 249 -15.54 -5.25 7.69
N SER A 250 -15.12 -4.00 7.88
CA SER A 250 -15.59 -3.13 8.97
C SER A 250 -17.10 -2.85 8.88
N PHE A 251 -17.68 -2.90 7.67
CA PHE A 251 -19.11 -2.79 7.45
C PHE A 251 -19.86 -3.99 8.04
N ARG A 252 -20.69 -3.77 9.06
CA ARG A 252 -21.49 -4.83 9.71
C ARG A 252 -22.78 -5.10 8.92
N ALA A 253 -22.92 -6.31 8.40
CA ALA A 253 -24.17 -6.82 7.82
C ALA A 253 -24.85 -7.81 8.78
N PRO A 254 -26.20 -7.83 8.89
CA PRO A 254 -26.92 -8.83 9.68
C PRO A 254 -26.65 -10.28 9.21
N PRO A 255 -26.75 -11.31 10.08
CA PRO A 255 -26.45 -12.71 9.69
C PRO A 255 -27.33 -13.29 8.58
N TYR A 256 -28.52 -12.73 8.38
CA TYR A 256 -29.49 -13.09 7.34
C TYR A 256 -29.32 -12.28 6.03
N ALA A 257 -28.42 -11.28 6.01
CA ALA A 257 -28.23 -10.46 4.82
C ALA A 257 -27.62 -11.30 3.68
N VAL A 258 -28.05 -11.01 2.45
CA VAL A 258 -27.51 -11.59 1.22
C VAL A 258 -26.44 -10.68 0.60
N ILE A 259 -26.57 -9.37 0.80
CA ILE A 259 -25.63 -8.33 0.35
C ILE A 259 -25.10 -7.54 1.55
N ALA A 260 -23.83 -7.12 1.49
CA ALA A 260 -23.26 -6.18 2.44
C ALA A 260 -23.80 -4.78 2.15
N ASN A 261 -23.48 -4.26 0.97
CA ASN A 261 -23.88 -2.96 0.46
C ASN A 261 -24.11 -3.02 -1.06
N ARG A 262 -24.23 -1.85 -1.70
CA ARG A 262 -24.25 -1.71 -3.15
C ARG A 262 -23.04 -0.87 -3.57
N LEU A 263 -22.22 -1.40 -4.47
CA LEU A 263 -21.12 -0.66 -5.07
C LEU A 263 -21.69 0.29 -6.13
N LYS A 264 -21.33 1.57 -6.01
CA LYS A 264 -21.74 2.62 -6.95
C LYS A 264 -21.11 2.40 -8.34
N ARG A 265 -21.70 3.00 -9.37
CA ARG A 265 -21.08 3.02 -10.70
C ARG A 265 -19.74 3.75 -10.64
N HIS A 266 -18.74 3.25 -11.37
CA HIS A 266 -17.33 3.66 -11.31
C HIS A 266 -16.64 3.56 -9.93
N ALA A 267 -17.24 2.89 -8.94
CA ALA A 267 -16.48 2.43 -7.78
C ALA A 267 -15.38 1.44 -8.24
N GLY A 268 -14.21 1.55 -7.65
CA GLY A 268 -13.04 0.71 -7.97
C GLY A 268 -12.85 -0.40 -6.93
N VAL A 269 -12.54 -1.61 -7.40
CA VAL A 269 -12.30 -2.79 -6.54
C VAL A 269 -11.01 -3.50 -6.92
N ALA A 270 -10.28 -3.99 -5.92
CA ALA A 270 -9.24 -5.00 -6.08
C ALA A 270 -9.81 -6.40 -5.90
N LEU A 271 -9.26 -7.36 -6.65
CA LEU A 271 -9.78 -8.71 -6.81
C LEU A 271 -8.67 -9.75 -6.54
N ILE A 272 -9.06 -10.83 -5.86
CA ILE A 272 -8.18 -11.92 -5.41
C ILE A 272 -8.59 -13.29 -5.99
N GLY A 273 -9.51 -13.33 -6.94
CA GLY A 273 -10.06 -14.56 -7.48
C GLY A 273 -11.37 -14.37 -8.22
N THR A 274 -11.77 -15.37 -8.99
CA THR A 274 -13.08 -15.44 -9.64
C THR A 274 -13.49 -16.90 -9.82
N PHE A 275 -14.79 -17.14 -10.00
CA PHE A 275 -15.33 -18.46 -10.29
C PHE A 275 -16.62 -18.33 -11.11
N VAL A 276 -17.03 -19.41 -11.75
CA VAL A 276 -18.34 -19.55 -12.39
C VAL A 276 -19.28 -20.30 -11.43
N ALA A 277 -20.38 -19.66 -11.05
CA ALA A 277 -21.40 -20.28 -10.21
C ALA A 277 -22.22 -21.31 -11.02
N GLY A 278 -22.95 -22.21 -10.34
CA GLY A 278 -23.78 -23.21 -11.04
C GLY A 278 -25.14 -22.69 -11.55
N PRO A 279 -25.99 -23.58 -12.09
CA PRO A 279 -27.26 -23.22 -12.72
C PRO A 279 -28.24 -22.47 -11.80
N GLU A 280 -28.26 -22.82 -10.51
CA GLU A 280 -29.06 -22.13 -9.47
C GLU A 280 -28.70 -20.64 -9.31
N SER A 281 -27.52 -20.25 -9.80
CA SER A 281 -26.99 -18.88 -9.82
C SER A 281 -26.83 -18.33 -11.24
N GLN A 282 -27.54 -18.93 -12.21
CA GLN A 282 -27.60 -18.54 -13.62
C GLN A 282 -26.28 -18.69 -14.39
N ASP A 283 -25.40 -19.61 -13.97
CA ASP A 283 -24.09 -19.87 -14.60
C ASP A 283 -23.21 -18.61 -14.73
N ARG A 284 -23.41 -17.64 -13.83
CA ARG A 284 -22.71 -16.35 -13.85
C ARG A 284 -21.35 -16.44 -13.19
N ARG A 285 -20.39 -15.70 -13.76
CA ARG A 285 -19.09 -15.46 -13.15
C ARG A 285 -19.21 -14.40 -12.04
N PHE A 286 -18.62 -14.68 -10.90
CA PHE A 286 -18.43 -13.73 -9.81
C PHE A 286 -16.94 -13.51 -9.54
N ALA A 287 -16.55 -12.27 -9.32
CA ALA A 287 -15.22 -11.91 -8.85
C ALA A 287 -15.23 -11.77 -7.32
N ILE A 288 -14.09 -12.07 -6.69
CA ILE A 288 -13.91 -12.09 -5.24
C ILE A 288 -13.04 -10.90 -4.85
N THR A 289 -13.55 -10.00 -4.00
CA THR A 289 -12.80 -8.84 -3.49
C THR A 289 -11.78 -9.24 -2.41
N THR A 290 -10.86 -8.34 -2.08
CA THR A 290 -9.89 -8.48 -0.98
C THR A 290 -10.53 -8.76 0.39
N ASP A 291 -11.75 -8.26 0.65
CA ASP A 291 -12.58 -8.57 1.84
C ASP A 291 -13.54 -9.77 1.63
N ALA A 292 -13.23 -10.63 0.64
CA ALA A 292 -13.95 -11.85 0.26
C ALA A 292 -15.45 -11.67 0.00
N ARG A 293 -15.81 -10.56 -0.66
CA ARG A 293 -17.17 -10.32 -1.16
C ARG A 293 -17.28 -10.67 -2.63
N LEU A 294 -18.49 -11.00 -3.07
CA LEU A 294 -18.72 -11.49 -4.42
C LEU A 294 -19.41 -10.40 -5.26
N VAL A 295 -18.79 -10.03 -6.37
CA VAL A 295 -19.32 -9.02 -7.30
C VAL A 295 -19.56 -9.68 -8.66
N PRO A 296 -20.73 -9.52 -9.31
CA PRO A 296 -20.97 -10.12 -10.62
C PRO A 296 -20.01 -9.57 -11.68
N ALA A 297 -19.27 -10.45 -12.34
CA ALA A 297 -18.24 -10.06 -13.30
C ALA A 297 -18.81 -9.34 -14.54
N ASP A 298 -20.05 -9.67 -14.94
CA ASP A 298 -20.78 -8.96 -16.01
C ASP A 298 -21.04 -7.47 -15.72
N LYS A 299 -20.81 -7.02 -14.48
CA LYS A 299 -20.89 -5.61 -14.07
C LYS A 299 -19.52 -4.94 -13.89
N LEU A 300 -18.42 -5.65 -14.08
CA LEU A 300 -17.07 -5.15 -13.93
C LEU A 300 -16.42 -4.85 -15.30
N LYS A 301 -15.66 -3.74 -15.41
CA LYS A 301 -14.61 -3.59 -16.42
C LYS A 301 -13.29 -3.84 -15.72
N ALA A 302 -12.53 -4.85 -16.14
CA ALA A 302 -11.15 -5.02 -15.69
C ALA A 302 -10.32 -3.77 -16.05
N ASP A 303 -9.43 -3.35 -15.17
CA ASP A 303 -8.61 -2.17 -15.33
C ASP A 303 -7.13 -2.48 -15.08
N SER A 304 -6.28 -2.01 -15.98
CA SER A 304 -4.83 -2.25 -16.00
C SER A 304 -4.02 -1.08 -15.44
N GLY A 305 -4.66 0.06 -15.13
CA GLY A 305 -4.01 1.30 -14.71
C GLY A 305 -3.23 1.98 -15.85
N SER A 306 -2.77 3.22 -15.65
CA SER A 306 -1.97 3.90 -16.69
C SER A 306 -0.61 3.23 -16.92
N PRO A 307 -0.19 3.01 -18.19
CA PRO A 307 1.17 2.57 -18.53
C PRO A 307 2.20 3.70 -18.49
N PHE A 308 1.79 4.96 -18.23
CA PHE A 308 2.71 6.07 -18.07
C PHE A 308 3.66 5.84 -16.89
N HIS A 309 4.90 6.29 -17.05
CA HIS A 309 5.95 6.24 -16.05
C HIS A 309 6.91 7.42 -16.25
N GLY A 310 7.55 7.80 -15.14
CA GLY A 310 8.74 8.64 -15.12
C GLY A 310 10.00 7.90 -15.54
N TYR A 311 11.13 8.59 -15.39
CA TYR A 311 12.43 8.14 -15.86
C TYR A 311 13.47 8.31 -14.76
N SER A 312 14.43 7.38 -14.71
CA SER A 312 15.71 7.64 -14.04
C SER A 312 16.31 8.89 -14.68
N ILE A 313 16.81 9.80 -13.85
CA ILE A 313 17.52 11.00 -14.30
C ILE A 313 18.91 11.10 -13.65
N ARG A 314 19.45 9.96 -13.25
CA ARG A 314 20.75 9.88 -12.58
C ARG A 314 21.88 10.41 -13.48
N ASP A 315 21.78 10.23 -14.80
CA ASP A 315 22.83 10.59 -15.76
C ASP A 315 22.50 11.87 -16.52
N GLU A 316 21.21 12.12 -16.74
CA GLU A 316 20.66 13.35 -17.33
C GLU A 316 20.78 14.54 -16.38
N GLY A 317 20.55 14.33 -15.08
CA GLY A 317 20.37 15.39 -14.10
C GLY A 317 19.11 16.22 -14.37
N LEU A 318 19.12 17.49 -13.96
CA LEU A 318 18.06 18.47 -14.22
C LEU A 318 18.64 19.67 -14.98
N PRO A 319 17.86 20.36 -15.84
CA PRO A 319 16.42 20.22 -16.03
C PRO A 319 16.00 19.11 -17.02
N VAL A 320 14.79 18.61 -16.83
CA VAL A 320 14.10 17.65 -17.72
C VAL A 320 12.64 18.06 -17.89
N ALA A 321 12.00 17.60 -18.96
CA ALA A 321 10.61 17.93 -19.25
C ALA A 321 9.82 16.74 -19.82
N PHE A 322 8.50 16.88 -19.79
CA PHE A 322 7.55 15.96 -20.38
C PHE A 322 6.61 16.72 -21.33
N ALA A 323 6.34 16.15 -22.51
CA ALA A 323 5.40 16.73 -23.47
C ALA A 323 3.94 16.71 -22.93
N ARG A 324 3.33 17.88 -22.72
CA ARG A 324 1.99 18.02 -22.10
C ARG A 324 0.91 18.50 -23.07
N LYS A 325 1.24 18.72 -24.33
CA LYS A 325 0.31 19.06 -25.41
C LYS A 325 0.34 17.98 -26.49
N ALA A 326 -0.82 17.40 -26.80
CA ALA A 326 -0.95 16.48 -27.93
C ALA A 326 -0.60 17.21 -29.23
N GLY A 327 0.35 16.67 -30.01
CA GLY A 327 0.89 17.37 -31.19
C GLY A 327 1.84 18.52 -30.87
N ALA A 328 2.50 18.52 -29.70
CA ALA A 328 3.77 19.23 -29.54
C ALA A 328 4.74 18.80 -30.66
N THR A 329 5.67 19.69 -31.02
CA THR A 329 6.55 19.52 -32.18
C THR A 329 7.95 19.93 -31.80
N TRP A 330 8.94 19.18 -32.28
CA TRP A 330 10.33 19.58 -32.30
C TRP A 330 10.52 20.77 -33.25
N TRP A 331 11.52 21.61 -32.95
CA TRP A 331 11.88 22.74 -33.79
C TRP A 331 13.38 22.76 -34.02
N ASP A 332 13.77 22.92 -35.28
CA ASP A 332 15.16 23.02 -35.67
C ASP A 332 15.48 24.49 -35.95
N LEU A 333 16.56 25.00 -35.36
CA LEU A 333 16.96 26.41 -35.47
C LEU A 333 17.99 26.56 -36.59
N LYS A 334 17.56 27.03 -37.77
CA LYS A 334 18.42 27.31 -38.93
C LYS A 334 18.35 28.79 -39.28
N ASP A 335 19.49 29.43 -39.46
CA ASP A 335 19.62 30.86 -39.81
C ASP A 335 18.74 31.80 -38.96
N GLY A 336 18.62 31.49 -37.66
CA GLY A 336 17.80 32.23 -36.70
C GLY A 336 16.28 32.03 -36.81
N LYS A 337 15.83 31.14 -37.70
CA LYS A 337 14.42 30.78 -37.90
C LYS A 337 14.13 29.39 -37.35
N LEU A 338 12.92 29.21 -36.84
CA LEU A 338 12.43 27.91 -36.38
C LEU A 338 11.75 27.16 -37.53
N GLU A 339 12.27 26.00 -37.87
CA GLU A 339 11.64 25.06 -38.80
C GLU A 339 10.88 23.97 -38.04
N HIS A 340 9.75 23.52 -38.59
CA HIS A 340 8.96 22.44 -38.00
C HIS A 340 9.67 21.09 -38.15
N GLY A 341 9.98 20.46 -37.01
CA GLY A 341 10.44 19.08 -36.93
C GLY A 341 9.29 18.08 -36.72
N GLU A 342 9.64 16.93 -36.14
CA GLU A 342 8.70 15.83 -35.88
C GLU A 342 7.74 16.13 -34.71
N ARG A 343 6.61 15.42 -34.67
CA ARG A 343 5.66 15.49 -33.54
C ARG A 343 6.17 14.64 -32.37
N LEU A 344 6.07 15.19 -31.17
CA LEU A 344 6.38 14.46 -29.93
C LEU A 344 5.24 13.51 -29.57
N GLY A 345 5.62 12.40 -28.95
CA GLY A 345 4.73 11.50 -28.23
C GLY A 345 4.06 12.19 -27.04
N TRP A 346 2.90 11.68 -26.65
CA TRP A 346 2.21 12.14 -25.45
C TRP A 346 3.06 11.81 -24.20
N ARG A 347 3.39 12.82 -23.39
CA ARG A 347 4.31 12.71 -22.23
C ARG A 347 5.70 12.17 -22.57
N GLU A 348 6.16 12.32 -23.80
CA GLU A 348 7.56 12.05 -24.17
C GLU A 348 8.52 12.80 -23.23
N PHE A 349 9.52 12.09 -22.73
CA PHE A 349 10.52 12.59 -21.79
C PHE A 349 11.68 13.26 -22.54
N ILE A 350 12.06 14.46 -22.10
CA ILE A 350 13.02 15.32 -22.78
C ILE A 350 14.08 15.82 -21.79
N PRO A 351 15.34 15.38 -21.88
CA PRO A 351 16.47 16.02 -21.22
C PRO A 351 16.72 17.43 -21.80
N LEU A 352 16.82 18.45 -20.95
CA LEU A 352 17.06 19.84 -21.36
C LEU A 352 18.49 20.29 -21.05
N THR A 353 19.00 21.28 -21.80
CA THR A 353 20.29 21.93 -21.51
C THR A 353 20.17 22.98 -20.40
N GLY A 354 18.96 23.50 -20.19
CA GLY A 354 18.69 24.68 -19.36
C GLY A 354 18.71 25.99 -20.14
N THR A 355 19.14 26.01 -21.41
CA THR A 355 19.05 27.19 -22.27
C THR A 355 17.60 27.53 -22.55
N VAL A 356 17.24 28.79 -22.35
CA VAL A 356 15.93 29.36 -22.68
C VAL A 356 16.16 30.59 -23.56
N ARG A 357 15.44 30.70 -24.69
CA ARG A 357 15.52 31.87 -25.58
C ARG A 357 14.13 32.31 -26.01
N ALA A 358 13.97 33.62 -26.21
CA ALA A 358 12.84 34.15 -26.96
C ALA A 358 13.22 34.12 -28.45
N ILE A 359 12.58 33.25 -29.23
CA ILE A 359 12.82 33.11 -30.67
C ILE A 359 11.50 33.44 -31.36
N GLN A 360 11.49 34.45 -32.23
CA GLN A 360 10.28 34.95 -32.90
C GLN A 360 9.12 35.27 -31.93
N GLY A 361 9.46 35.83 -30.75
CA GLY A 361 8.50 36.16 -29.68
C GLY A 361 8.02 34.96 -28.84
N VAL A 362 8.41 33.73 -29.19
CA VAL A 362 8.02 32.52 -28.46
C VAL A 362 9.12 32.10 -27.48
N ARG A 363 8.75 31.76 -26.24
CA ARG A 363 9.69 31.21 -25.25
C ARG A 363 10.02 29.75 -25.58
N MET A 364 11.20 29.55 -26.14
CA MET A 364 11.75 28.24 -26.50
C MET A 364 12.72 27.74 -25.43
N VAL A 365 12.77 26.42 -25.25
CA VAL A 365 13.78 25.71 -24.45
C VAL A 365 14.56 24.75 -25.35
N GLU A 366 15.83 24.56 -25.07
CA GLU A 366 16.74 23.68 -25.80
C GLU A 366 16.84 22.31 -25.12
N ALA A 367 16.67 21.25 -25.89
CA ALA A 367 16.90 19.88 -25.47
C ALA A 367 18.36 19.46 -25.69
N LYS A 368 18.84 18.44 -24.96
CA LYS A 368 20.24 17.99 -25.06
C LYS A 368 20.63 17.45 -26.45
N ASN A 369 19.66 17.17 -27.33
CA ASN A 369 19.89 16.82 -28.73
C ASN A 369 20.07 18.05 -29.66
N GLY A 370 20.11 19.28 -29.12
CA GLY A 370 20.25 20.53 -29.86
C GLY A 370 18.96 21.08 -30.49
N ARG A 371 17.84 20.33 -30.39
CA ARG A 371 16.53 20.76 -30.92
C ARG A 371 15.77 21.59 -29.88
N TRP A 372 14.82 22.38 -30.36
CA TRP A 372 14.07 23.36 -29.56
C TRP A 372 12.61 22.95 -29.38
N LEU A 373 12.02 23.37 -28.25
CA LEU A 373 10.63 23.12 -27.88
C LEU A 373 9.99 24.38 -27.30
N ARG A 374 8.69 24.58 -27.54
CA ARG A 374 7.94 25.67 -26.89
C ARG A 374 7.75 25.36 -25.41
N SER A 375 8.18 26.26 -24.53
CA SER A 375 8.05 26.11 -23.07
C SER A 375 6.61 25.90 -22.60
N SER A 376 5.61 26.38 -23.35
CA SER A 376 4.18 26.23 -23.05
C SER A 376 3.63 24.81 -23.28
N ASP A 377 4.30 24.03 -24.14
CA ASP A 377 3.84 22.72 -24.56
C ASP A 377 4.36 21.60 -23.62
N LEU A 378 5.13 21.98 -22.58
CA LEU A 378 5.86 21.10 -21.68
C LEU A 378 5.41 21.22 -20.21
N LYS A 379 5.75 20.21 -19.42
CA LYS A 379 5.92 20.32 -17.96
C LYS A 379 7.38 20.07 -17.62
N THR A 380 8.02 20.98 -16.89
CA THR A 380 9.46 20.95 -16.64
C THR A 380 9.75 20.73 -15.15
N ALA A 381 10.57 19.73 -14.85
CA ALA A 381 11.26 19.62 -13.57
C ALA A 381 12.63 20.30 -13.70
N ALA A 382 12.93 21.22 -12.78
CA ALA A 382 14.16 22.00 -12.80
C ALA A 382 14.81 21.97 -11.41
N LYS A 383 16.13 22.11 -11.34
CA LYS A 383 16.85 22.22 -10.07
C LYS A 383 16.41 23.52 -9.36
N PRO A 384 16.05 23.50 -8.07
CA PRO A 384 15.74 24.73 -7.34
C PRO A 384 16.96 25.64 -7.26
N SER A 385 16.76 26.95 -7.26
CA SER A 385 17.83 27.96 -7.21
C SER A 385 18.72 27.84 -5.96
N LYS A 386 18.17 27.32 -4.87
CA LYS A 386 18.90 26.92 -3.66
C LYS A 386 18.36 25.57 -3.20
N LEU A 387 19.26 24.60 -2.99
CA LEU A 387 18.91 23.32 -2.39
C LEU A 387 18.51 23.51 -0.92
N PRO A 388 17.54 22.74 -0.39
CA PRO A 388 17.14 22.84 1.00
C PRO A 388 18.23 22.34 1.94
N SER A 389 18.24 22.82 3.19
CA SER A 389 19.29 22.50 4.17
C SER A 389 19.39 21.03 4.57
N TRP A 390 18.37 20.22 4.27
CA TRP A 390 18.36 18.76 4.46
C TRP A 390 18.89 17.97 3.26
N ALA A 391 19.27 18.59 2.14
CA ALA A 391 19.82 17.93 0.96
C ALA A 391 21.27 17.42 1.16
N LYS A 392 21.52 16.71 2.27
CA LYS A 392 22.83 16.20 2.68
C LYS A 392 23.04 14.77 2.21
N LYS A 393 24.30 14.33 2.09
CA LYS A 393 24.66 12.94 1.76
C LYS A 393 23.92 11.95 2.67
N GLY A 394 23.28 10.95 2.07
CA GLY A 394 22.48 9.93 2.77
C GLY A 394 21.01 10.29 3.03
N VAL A 395 20.59 11.54 2.79
CA VAL A 395 19.18 11.94 2.96
C VAL A 395 18.39 11.73 1.66
N LYS A 396 17.41 10.82 1.70
CA LYS A 396 16.37 10.71 0.66
C LYS A 396 15.28 11.77 0.88
N TRP A 397 14.89 12.48 -0.18
CA TRP A 397 13.75 13.40 -0.14
C TRP A 397 12.99 13.47 -1.48
N ILE A 398 11.70 13.77 -1.39
CA ILE A 398 10.77 13.91 -2.52
C ILE A 398 10.48 15.40 -2.70
N ASP A 399 10.54 15.90 -3.93
CA ASP A 399 10.23 17.29 -4.30
C ASP A 399 9.03 17.31 -5.25
N ILE A 400 8.02 18.14 -4.98
CA ILE A 400 6.76 18.20 -5.73
C ILE A 400 6.38 19.66 -6.00
N SER A 401 6.26 20.01 -7.29
CA SER A 401 5.76 21.32 -7.73
C SER A 401 4.30 21.23 -8.20
N ILE A 402 3.44 22.08 -7.65
CA ILE A 402 2.01 22.14 -7.99
C ILE A 402 1.78 22.81 -9.36
N VAL A 403 2.60 23.77 -9.78
CA VAL A 403 2.50 24.49 -11.05
C VAL A 403 3.09 23.64 -12.17
N SER A 404 4.24 23.02 -11.96
CA SER A 404 4.83 22.11 -12.95
C SER A 404 4.10 20.77 -13.01
N GLN A 405 3.39 20.35 -11.96
CA GLN A 405 2.79 19.00 -11.85
C GLN A 405 3.83 17.90 -12.08
N THR A 406 4.99 18.07 -11.44
CA THR A 406 6.14 17.16 -11.48
C THR A 406 6.51 16.71 -10.07
N MET A 407 7.05 15.50 -9.97
CA MET A 407 7.73 14.98 -8.78
C MET A 407 9.15 14.58 -9.13
N VAL A 408 10.10 14.92 -8.28
CA VAL A 408 11.51 14.51 -8.39
C VAL A 408 11.93 13.82 -7.11
N LEU A 409 12.61 12.68 -7.23
CA LEU A 409 13.24 11.98 -6.11
C LEU A 409 14.71 12.37 -6.02
N TRP A 410 15.20 12.61 -4.81
CA TRP A 410 16.55 13.12 -4.56
C TRP A 410 17.31 12.30 -3.51
N GLU A 411 18.59 12.06 -3.77
CA GLU A 411 19.56 11.48 -2.85
C GLU A 411 20.62 12.55 -2.50
N GLY A 412 20.42 13.22 -1.37
CA GLY A 412 21.16 14.44 -1.02
C GLY A 412 20.94 15.54 -2.06
N GLU A 413 22.00 15.92 -2.76
CA GLU A 413 21.97 16.92 -3.83
C GLU A 413 21.79 16.33 -5.24
N ARG A 414 21.76 15.00 -5.39
CA ARG A 414 21.60 14.33 -6.69
C ARG A 414 20.13 14.01 -6.96
N PRO A 415 19.51 14.53 -8.03
CA PRO A 415 18.21 14.06 -8.47
C PRO A 415 18.38 12.68 -9.12
N VAL A 416 17.44 11.75 -8.88
CA VAL A 416 17.58 10.34 -9.30
C VAL A 416 16.42 9.83 -10.14
N TYR A 417 15.23 10.42 -10.00
CA TYR A 417 14.04 10.05 -10.75
C TYR A 417 13.15 11.26 -10.94
N ALA A 418 12.48 11.38 -12.09
CA ALA A 418 11.46 12.40 -12.32
C ALA A 418 10.23 11.81 -12.98
N THR A 419 9.04 12.25 -12.55
CA THR A 419 7.75 11.90 -13.17
C THR A 419 6.77 13.08 -13.12
N LEU A 420 5.61 12.90 -13.75
CA LEU A 420 4.44 13.76 -13.64
C LEU A 420 3.52 13.32 -12.51
N VAL A 421 2.84 14.29 -11.90
CA VAL A 421 1.84 14.06 -10.85
C VAL A 421 0.48 14.68 -11.20
N SER A 422 -0.54 14.31 -10.45
CA SER A 422 -1.82 15.02 -10.39
C SER A 422 -2.14 15.38 -8.94
N THR A 423 -1.84 16.64 -8.56
CA THR A 423 -2.11 17.15 -7.21
C THR A 423 -3.60 17.54 -7.04
N GLY A 424 -3.94 18.07 -5.87
CA GLY A 424 -5.27 18.57 -5.55
C GLY A 424 -5.78 19.62 -6.54
N ARG A 425 -7.02 19.48 -7.00
CA ARG A 425 -7.64 20.36 -8.01
C ARG A 425 -7.79 21.83 -7.59
N GLY A 426 -7.69 22.14 -6.30
CA GLY A 426 -7.64 23.51 -5.80
C GLY A 426 -6.31 24.24 -6.10
N GLY A 427 -5.28 23.52 -6.59
CA GLY A 427 -4.01 24.10 -6.99
C GLY A 427 -3.27 24.74 -5.81
N LEU A 428 -3.04 26.05 -5.89
CA LEU A 428 -2.36 26.84 -4.85
C LEU A 428 -3.31 27.40 -3.79
N GLY A 429 -4.58 27.00 -3.78
CA GLY A 429 -5.57 27.41 -2.79
C GLY A 429 -5.25 26.94 -1.36
N GLU A 430 -6.14 27.26 -0.42
CA GLU A 430 -5.97 26.92 0.99
C GLU A 430 -6.38 25.46 1.26
N PRO A 431 -5.47 24.58 1.74
CA PRO A 431 -5.82 23.20 2.11
C PRO A 431 -6.85 23.18 3.24
N GLY A 432 -7.76 22.20 3.24
CA GLY A 432 -8.82 22.08 4.23
C GLY A 432 -10.05 22.98 3.98
N LYS A 433 -9.88 24.13 3.31
CA LYS A 433 -11.00 24.92 2.75
C LYS A 433 -11.27 24.61 1.27
N THR A 434 -10.23 24.20 0.55
CA THR A 434 -10.28 23.80 -0.85
C THR A 434 -9.63 22.44 -1.03
N LEU A 435 -9.89 21.82 -2.18
CA LEU A 435 -9.28 20.56 -2.63
C LEU A 435 -7.81 20.74 -3.06
N SER A 436 -7.04 21.52 -2.32
CA SER A 436 -5.63 21.83 -2.59
C SER A 436 -4.71 20.89 -1.81
N THR A 437 -3.57 20.52 -2.41
CA THR A 437 -2.51 19.78 -1.71
C THR A 437 -1.78 20.72 -0.74
N PRO A 438 -1.51 20.32 0.51
CA PRO A 438 -0.77 21.14 1.45
C PRO A 438 0.67 21.36 0.99
N ARG A 439 1.06 22.64 0.93
CA ARG A 439 2.44 23.07 0.71
C ARG A 439 3.22 23.07 2.02
N GLY A 440 4.53 22.89 1.94
CA GLY A 440 5.46 22.82 3.08
C GLY A 440 6.36 21.58 3.02
N THR A 441 7.09 21.36 4.11
CA THR A 441 7.98 20.21 4.28
C THR A 441 7.37 19.26 5.31
N PHE A 442 7.24 18.00 4.91
CA PHE A 442 6.61 16.92 5.68
C PHE A 442 7.53 15.71 5.73
N ARG A 443 7.09 14.65 6.42
CA ARG A 443 7.71 13.32 6.32
C ARG A 443 6.62 12.29 6.08
N VAL A 444 6.92 11.26 5.31
CA VAL A 444 6.07 10.06 5.28
C VAL A 444 6.00 9.50 6.71
N TYR A 445 4.79 9.27 7.23
CA TYR A 445 4.60 8.70 8.57
C TYR A 445 4.01 7.28 8.49
N GLU A 446 3.17 6.98 7.50
CA GLU A 446 2.61 5.64 7.27
C GLU A 446 2.70 5.23 5.80
N LYS A 447 2.91 3.95 5.55
CA LYS A 447 2.92 3.35 4.21
C LYS A 447 2.08 2.10 4.15
N HIS A 448 1.25 1.97 3.11
CA HIS A 448 0.38 0.81 2.87
C HIS A 448 0.55 0.29 1.44
N VAL A 449 0.68 -1.03 1.28
CA VAL A 449 0.71 -1.67 -0.05
C VAL A 449 -0.58 -1.37 -0.82
N THR A 450 -1.73 -1.47 -0.12
CA THR A 450 -3.00 -0.90 -0.56
C THR A 450 -3.83 -0.40 0.62
N THR A 451 -4.67 0.61 0.42
CA THR A 451 -5.74 0.95 1.38
C THR A 451 -6.98 1.47 0.67
N THR A 452 -8.16 1.29 1.27
CA THR A 452 -9.41 1.86 0.75
C THR A 452 -9.47 3.34 1.10
N MET A 453 -9.74 4.18 0.09
CA MET A 453 -9.97 5.61 0.26
C MET A 453 -11.43 5.91 -0.09
N ASP A 454 -12.16 6.48 0.87
CA ASP A 454 -13.43 7.14 0.60
C ASP A 454 -13.22 8.65 0.52
N SER A 455 -14.04 9.34 -0.26
CA SER A 455 -14.03 10.80 -0.34
C SER A 455 -15.40 11.35 0.03
N ASP A 456 -15.61 11.55 1.34
CA ASP A 456 -16.80 12.21 1.92
C ASP A 456 -16.94 13.70 1.51
N VAL A 457 -16.09 14.21 0.62
CA VAL A 457 -16.18 15.59 0.13
C VAL A 457 -17.24 15.66 -0.97
N ALA A 458 -18.27 16.45 -0.71
CA ALA A 458 -19.44 16.62 -1.57
C ALA A 458 -19.11 17.19 -2.96
N ASP A 459 -18.77 16.30 -3.92
CA ASP A 459 -19.24 16.39 -5.32
C ASP A 459 -18.95 15.15 -6.21
N HIS A 460 -18.31 14.07 -5.72
CA HIS A 460 -17.98 12.89 -6.57
C HIS A 460 -18.28 11.54 -5.91
N GLU A 461 -18.73 10.56 -6.70
CA GLU A 461 -19.50 9.40 -6.23
C GLU A 461 -18.71 8.09 -5.98
N PHE A 462 -17.37 8.11 -5.91
CA PHE A 462 -16.56 6.90 -6.13
C PHE A 462 -15.79 6.42 -4.90
N GLU A 463 -16.29 5.33 -4.31
CA GLU A 463 -15.54 4.50 -3.36
C GLU A 463 -14.38 3.82 -4.11
N LEU A 464 -13.13 4.07 -3.69
CA LEU A 464 -11.93 3.49 -4.29
C LEU A 464 -11.31 2.50 -3.31
N ARG A 465 -11.63 1.22 -3.46
CA ARG A 465 -11.04 0.16 -2.64
C ARG A 465 -9.62 -0.14 -3.10
N ASP A 466 -8.76 -0.41 -2.11
CA ASP A 466 -7.39 -0.88 -2.32
C ASP A 466 -6.54 0.00 -3.27
N VAL A 467 -6.62 1.32 -3.12
CA VAL A 467 -5.68 2.28 -3.75
C VAL A 467 -4.23 1.85 -3.44
N PRO A 468 -3.37 1.64 -4.45
CA PRO A 468 -2.06 1.03 -4.25
C PRO A 468 -0.95 2.04 -3.90
N TRP A 469 0.10 1.53 -3.26
CA TRP A 469 1.39 2.21 -3.00
C TRP A 469 1.25 3.54 -2.26
N VAL A 470 0.52 3.51 -1.14
CA VAL A 470 0.10 4.70 -0.41
C VAL A 470 1.16 5.11 0.61
N MET A 471 1.55 6.38 0.59
CA MET A 471 2.51 7.00 1.52
C MET A 471 1.89 8.26 2.12
N TYR A 472 1.36 8.17 3.35
CA TYR A 472 0.78 9.31 4.05
C TYR A 472 1.86 10.25 4.58
N PHE A 473 1.69 11.56 4.41
CA PHE A 473 2.68 12.56 4.85
C PHE A 473 2.09 13.72 5.69
N LYS A 474 0.77 13.94 5.68
CA LYS A 474 0.09 14.88 6.59
C LYS A 474 -1.39 14.52 6.73
N GLY A 475 -1.91 14.22 7.92
CA GLY A 475 -3.36 14.18 8.24
C GLY A 475 -4.31 13.79 7.09
N GLY A 476 -4.20 12.56 6.59
CA GLY A 476 -5.01 12.03 5.47
C GLY A 476 -4.47 12.31 4.05
N TYR A 477 -3.61 13.31 3.85
CA TYR A 477 -2.92 13.56 2.58
C TYR A 477 -1.79 12.54 2.35
N ALA A 478 -1.80 11.91 1.16
CA ALA A 478 -0.83 10.90 0.74
C ALA A 478 -0.30 11.12 -0.68
N ILE A 479 0.85 10.50 -0.97
CA ILE A 479 1.28 10.16 -2.34
C ILE A 479 0.79 8.73 -2.60
N HIS A 480 0.14 8.45 -3.73
CA HIS A 480 -0.33 7.09 -4.05
C HIS A 480 -0.54 6.85 -5.55
N GLY A 481 -0.59 5.57 -5.94
CA GLY A 481 -0.95 5.16 -7.29
C GLY A 481 -2.40 5.51 -7.60
N ALA A 482 -2.65 6.08 -8.78
CA ALA A 482 -4.00 6.34 -9.28
C ALA A 482 -4.28 5.48 -10.50
N TYR A 483 -5.07 4.42 -10.31
CA TYR A 483 -5.46 3.50 -11.38
C TYR A 483 -6.71 3.95 -12.15
N TRP A 484 -7.56 4.80 -11.54
CA TRP A 484 -8.79 5.33 -12.14
C TRP A 484 -8.56 6.43 -13.18
N HIS A 485 -7.31 6.82 -13.46
CA HIS A 485 -7.04 7.88 -14.42
C HIS A 485 -5.62 7.88 -15.00
N ASP A 486 -5.51 8.57 -16.14
CA ASP A 486 -4.24 8.90 -16.79
C ASP A 486 -4.13 10.42 -17.08
N ASP A 487 -4.32 11.27 -16.07
CA ASP A 487 -4.28 12.74 -16.22
C ASP A 487 -3.00 13.41 -15.67
N PHE A 488 -1.97 12.62 -15.39
CA PHE A 488 -0.68 13.08 -14.86
C PHE A 488 -0.10 14.27 -15.66
N GLY A 489 0.38 15.29 -14.94
CA GLY A 489 0.76 16.59 -15.48
C GLY A 489 -0.35 17.65 -15.38
N ARG A 490 -1.47 17.33 -14.72
CA ARG A 490 -2.63 18.21 -14.46
C ARG A 490 -3.20 17.95 -13.07
N VAL A 491 -3.67 19.01 -12.40
CA VAL A 491 -4.37 18.89 -11.12
C VAL A 491 -5.68 18.10 -11.30
N ARG A 492 -6.00 17.17 -10.37
CA ARG A 492 -7.19 16.31 -10.48
C ARG A 492 -7.73 15.80 -9.14
N SER A 493 -6.87 15.56 -8.16
CA SER A 493 -7.24 14.88 -6.91
C SER A 493 -8.06 15.76 -5.96
N HIS A 494 -8.51 15.17 -4.85
CA HIS A 494 -9.16 15.88 -3.73
C HIS A 494 -8.14 16.43 -2.69
N GLY A 495 -6.84 16.34 -2.97
CA GLY A 495 -5.78 16.84 -2.08
C GLY A 495 -4.51 15.98 -2.09
N CYS A 496 -4.64 14.66 -2.26
CA CYS A 496 -3.51 13.75 -2.41
C CYS A 496 -2.65 14.05 -3.64
N VAL A 497 -1.47 13.45 -3.72
CA VAL A 497 -0.60 13.51 -4.89
C VAL A 497 -0.72 12.19 -5.64
N ASN A 498 -1.51 12.20 -6.71
CA ASN A 498 -1.70 11.03 -7.54
C ASN A 498 -0.48 10.87 -8.47
N VAL A 499 0.09 9.66 -8.51
CA VAL A 499 1.15 9.23 -9.43
C VAL A 499 0.69 8.00 -10.22
N ALA A 500 1.31 7.73 -11.37
CA ALA A 500 0.99 6.52 -12.12
C ALA A 500 1.37 5.26 -11.32
N PRO A 501 0.71 4.10 -11.50
CA PRO A 501 0.95 2.94 -10.65
C PRO A 501 2.41 2.46 -10.66
N ILE A 502 3.10 2.59 -11.79
CA ILE A 502 4.54 2.27 -11.94
C ILE A 502 5.39 3.18 -11.04
N ASP A 503 5.20 4.50 -11.17
CA ASP A 503 5.90 5.52 -10.37
C ASP A 503 5.60 5.40 -8.88
N ALA A 504 4.35 5.09 -8.55
CA ALA A 504 3.89 4.90 -7.19
C ALA A 504 4.62 3.73 -6.55
N ARG A 505 4.68 2.58 -7.23
CA ARG A 505 5.44 1.41 -6.79
C ARG A 505 6.92 1.76 -6.60
N PHE A 506 7.55 2.34 -7.63
CA PHE A 506 8.97 2.68 -7.56
C PHE A 506 9.28 3.62 -6.39
N THR A 507 8.51 4.70 -6.25
CA THR A 507 8.68 5.67 -5.15
C THR A 507 8.41 5.02 -3.78
N PHE A 508 7.44 4.11 -3.69
CA PHE A 508 7.11 3.39 -2.47
C PHE A 508 8.23 2.45 -2.02
N PHE A 509 8.91 1.74 -2.92
CA PHE A 509 10.07 0.93 -2.53
C PHE A 509 11.34 1.76 -2.32
N TRP A 510 11.48 2.90 -2.99
CA TRP A 510 12.60 3.81 -2.78
C TRP A 510 12.52 4.62 -1.46
N ALA A 511 11.32 4.97 -0.99
CA ALA A 511 11.11 5.82 0.19
C ALA A 511 10.99 5.05 1.52
N ASN A 512 11.45 5.67 2.62
CA ASN A 512 11.33 5.15 3.98
C ASN A 512 9.97 5.52 4.62
N PRO A 513 9.50 4.77 5.65
CA PRO A 513 10.07 3.53 6.19
C PRO A 513 9.96 2.38 5.18
N GLU A 514 10.83 1.39 5.25
CA GLU A 514 10.64 0.18 4.44
C GLU A 514 9.41 -0.59 4.96
N VAL A 515 8.61 -1.14 4.05
CA VAL A 515 7.49 -2.03 4.40
C VAL A 515 8.00 -3.46 4.21
N PRO A 516 8.18 -4.26 5.27
CA PRO A 516 8.76 -5.59 5.13
C PRO A 516 7.93 -6.55 4.26
N GLU A 517 8.52 -7.68 3.90
CA GLU A 517 7.82 -8.80 3.25
C GLU A 517 6.69 -9.32 4.15
N HIS A 518 5.57 -9.75 3.56
CA HIS A 518 4.31 -10.12 4.22
C HIS A 518 3.61 -9.02 5.04
N TRP A 519 4.23 -7.86 5.27
CA TRP A 519 3.59 -6.72 5.90
C TRP A 519 2.76 -5.96 4.87
N HIS A 520 1.54 -5.60 5.25
CA HIS A 520 0.66 -4.81 4.38
C HIS A 520 0.81 -3.31 4.63
N ALA A 521 1.22 -2.91 5.83
CA ALA A 521 1.60 -1.54 6.16
C ALA A 521 2.73 -1.46 7.17
N ALA A 522 3.48 -0.36 7.13
CA ALA A 522 4.56 -0.04 8.07
C ALA A 522 4.57 1.46 8.41
N TYR A 523 4.90 1.77 9.67
CA TYR A 523 4.80 3.11 10.25
C TYR A 523 6.16 3.62 10.73
N SER A 524 6.40 4.93 10.58
CA SER A 524 7.61 5.57 11.07
C SER A 524 7.69 5.41 12.58
N SER A 525 8.75 4.76 13.04
CA SER A 525 8.92 4.32 14.42
C SER A 525 10.39 4.14 14.73
N GLU A 526 10.76 3.95 16.00
CA GLU A 526 12.14 3.63 16.37
C GLU A 526 12.65 2.36 15.68
N ALA A 527 11.80 1.33 15.57
CA ALA A 527 12.12 0.04 14.95
C ALA A 527 12.28 0.09 13.42
N LEU A 528 11.62 1.03 12.72
CA LEU A 528 11.56 1.09 11.25
C LEU A 528 12.16 2.39 10.67
N GLY A 529 12.70 3.25 11.53
CA GLY A 529 13.30 4.52 11.20
C GLY A 529 12.30 5.63 10.84
N GLN A 530 12.86 6.81 10.55
CA GLN A 530 12.09 7.97 10.09
C GLN A 530 11.77 7.87 8.59
N GLY A 531 10.54 8.19 8.22
CA GLY A 531 10.16 8.26 6.82
C GLY A 531 10.83 9.39 6.03
N THR A 532 10.78 9.23 4.71
CA THR A 532 11.36 10.14 3.72
C THR A 532 10.73 11.53 3.81
N ILE A 533 11.55 12.59 3.64
CA ILE A 533 11.08 13.97 3.62
C ILE A 533 10.29 14.23 2.33
N VAL A 534 9.14 14.91 2.43
CA VAL A 534 8.32 15.33 1.29
C VAL A 534 8.25 16.86 1.28
N ASN A 535 8.81 17.49 0.25
CA ASN A 535 8.79 18.92 0.02
C ASN A 535 7.76 19.26 -1.05
N ILE A 536 6.71 20.01 -0.70
CA ILE A 536 5.64 20.41 -1.63
C ILE A 536 5.63 21.92 -1.74
N HIS A 537 5.87 22.44 -2.94
CA HIS A 537 6.01 23.87 -3.20
C HIS A 537 5.12 24.30 -4.38
N PRO A 538 5.00 25.62 -4.64
CA PRO A 538 4.29 26.13 -5.81
C PRO A 538 4.75 25.48 -7.12
#